data_AF-A0A352Q3K4-F1
#
_entry.id   AF-A0A352Q3K4-F1
#
_cell.length_a   1.000
_cell.length_b   1.000
_cell.length_c   1.000
_cell.angle_alpha   90.00
_cell.angle_beta   90.00
_cell.angle_gamma   90.00
#
_symmetry.space_group_name_H-M   'P 1'
#
loop_
_entity.id
_entity.type
_entity.pdbx_description
1 polymer ?
#
loop_
_entity_poly.entity_id
_entity_poly.type
_entity_poly.pdbx_seq_one_letter_code
_entity_poly.pdbx_strand_id
1 'polypeptide(L)'
;MSDTPLIADGLVLPLAALAFSGLVYDISSRGPTAIAIYRYIAVLGLVTPTLGNMLLLGGLLTSCATMALGVMLILQGYRKRQRCVFLGGALLVAAGLGYQALEIFRHFSLGSWATLAILGIALIVCAAMIESQGGKYRLNIENWKNNIKAWDY
;
A
#
# COMPACT_ATOMS: atom_id res chain seq x y z
N MET A 1 18.37 -29.67 0.43
CA MET A 1 18.66 -28.43 1.18
C MET A 1 18.32 -27.30 0.26
N SER A 2 17.24 -26.58 0.55
CA SER A 2 16.85 -25.40 -0.22
C SER A 2 17.81 -24.27 0.14
N ASP A 3 18.60 -23.82 -0.82
CA ASP A 3 19.41 -22.62 -0.74
C ASP A 3 18.46 -21.41 -0.65
N THR A 4 17.93 -21.13 0.53
CA THR A 4 17.24 -19.86 0.78
C THR A 4 18.31 -18.78 0.76
N PRO A 5 18.24 -17.82 -0.19
CA PRO A 5 19.23 -16.76 -0.25
C PRO A 5 19.20 -15.97 1.06
N LEU A 6 20.38 -15.76 1.65
CA LEU A 6 20.55 -15.03 2.93
C LEU A 6 19.96 -13.60 2.85
N ILE A 7 19.84 -13.07 1.64
CA ILE A 7 19.28 -11.76 1.32
C ILE A 7 18.15 -12.00 0.32
N ALA A 8 16.96 -11.45 0.58
CA ALA A 8 15.88 -11.50 -0.39
C ALA A 8 16.34 -10.84 -1.70
N ASP A 9 16.08 -11.48 -2.85
CA ASP A 9 16.57 -11.04 -4.16
C ASP A 9 16.23 -9.56 -4.45
N GLY A 10 15.07 -9.09 -3.97
CA GLY A 10 14.65 -7.70 -4.09
C GLY A 10 15.46 -6.65 -3.32
N LEU A 11 16.35 -7.05 -2.39
CA LEU A 11 17.23 -6.14 -1.64
C LEU A 11 18.67 -6.08 -2.15
N VAL A 12 19.08 -7.01 -3.00
CA VAL A 12 20.47 -7.08 -3.47
C VAL A 12 20.87 -5.80 -4.22
N LEU A 13 20.04 -5.36 -5.16
CA LEU A 13 20.31 -4.16 -5.96
C LEU A 13 20.31 -2.86 -5.12
N PRO A 14 19.31 -2.61 -4.26
CA PRO A 14 19.30 -1.44 -3.39
C PRO A 14 20.49 -1.36 -2.44
N LEU A 15 20.93 -2.49 -1.88
CA LEU A 15 22.08 -2.55 -0.97
C LEU A 15 23.39 -2.27 -1.70
N ALA A 16 23.58 -2.87 -2.88
CA ALA A 16 24.75 -2.60 -3.71
C ALA A 16 24.82 -1.14 -4.16
N ALA A 17 23.67 -0.58 -4.57
CA ALA A 17 23.55 0.83 -4.95
C ALA A 17 23.85 1.77 -3.77
N LEU A 18 23.41 1.42 -2.55
CA LEU A 18 23.72 2.17 -1.34
C LEU A 18 25.22 2.17 -1.04
N ALA A 19 25.88 1.02 -1.10
CA ALA A 19 27.31 0.92 -0.89
C ALA A 19 28.08 1.76 -1.92
N PHE A 20 27.74 1.63 -3.21
CA PHE A 20 28.35 2.42 -4.28
C PHE A 20 28.14 3.92 -4.08
N SER A 21 26.88 4.34 -3.84
CA SER A 21 26.54 5.74 -3.63
C SER A 21 27.23 6.33 -2.40
N GLY A 22 27.33 5.57 -1.32
CA GLY A 22 28.05 5.96 -0.10
C GLY A 22 29.53 6.23 -0.36
N LEU A 23 30.20 5.36 -1.13
CA LEU A 23 31.61 5.56 -1.52
C LEU A 23 31.79 6.80 -2.40
N VAL A 24 30.94 6.98 -3.42
CA VAL A 24 31.01 8.17 -4.29
C VAL A 24 30.71 9.46 -3.50
N TYR A 25 29.78 9.40 -2.55
CA TYR A 25 29.47 10.50 -1.66
C TYR A 25 30.65 10.83 -0.73
N ASP A 26 31.33 9.83 -0.20
CA ASP A 26 32.54 10.02 0.63
C ASP A 26 33.65 10.71 -0.16
N ILE A 27 33.88 10.32 -1.41
CA ILE A 27 34.83 11.00 -2.32
C ILE A 27 34.45 12.48 -2.49
N SER A 28 33.16 12.79 -2.64
CA SER A 28 32.67 14.18 -2.75
C SER A 28 32.96 15.04 -1.52
N SER A 29 33.22 14.42 -0.37
CA SER A 29 33.51 15.12 0.88
C SER A 29 35.01 15.40 1.10
N ARG A 30 35.89 14.69 0.39
CA ARG A 30 37.35 14.78 0.54
C ARG A 30 38.05 15.60 -0.54
N GLY A 31 37.42 15.80 -1.70
CA GLY A 31 38.01 16.50 -2.84
C GLY A 31 37.67 18.00 -2.91
N PRO A 32 38.63 18.89 -3.23
CA PRO A 32 38.39 20.33 -3.39
C PRO A 32 37.71 20.70 -4.72
N THR A 33 37.76 19.82 -5.74
CA THR A 33 37.22 20.06 -7.09
C THR A 33 36.03 19.15 -7.42
N ALA A 34 35.03 19.72 -8.11
CA ALA A 34 33.86 19.01 -8.65
C ALA A 34 32.90 18.33 -7.63
N ILE A 35 32.83 18.84 -6.39
CA ILE A 35 31.95 18.34 -5.31
C ILE A 35 30.49 18.13 -5.78
N ALA A 36 29.95 19.07 -6.55
CA ALA A 36 28.56 18.99 -7.03
C ALA A 36 28.34 17.81 -7.97
N ILE A 37 29.29 17.54 -8.88
CA ILE A 37 29.18 16.45 -9.88
C ILE A 37 29.21 15.10 -9.17
N TYR A 38 30.15 14.89 -8.23
CA TYR A 38 30.19 13.64 -7.47
C TYR A 38 28.92 13.40 -6.66
N ARG A 39 28.31 14.45 -6.09
CA ARG A 39 27.01 14.33 -5.41
C ARG A 39 25.89 13.95 -6.36
N TYR A 40 25.85 14.51 -7.57
CA TYR A 40 24.88 14.10 -8.59
C TYR A 40 25.07 12.64 -8.98
N ILE A 41 26.30 12.19 -9.21
CA ILE A 41 26.60 10.79 -9.54
C ILE A 41 26.21 9.86 -8.39
N ALA A 42 26.50 10.24 -7.13
CA ALA A 42 26.09 9.45 -5.96
C ALA A 42 24.56 9.31 -5.89
N VAL A 43 23.82 10.41 -6.06
CA VAL A 43 22.36 10.38 -6.03
C VAL A 43 21.79 9.58 -7.20
N LEU A 44 22.26 9.80 -8.42
CA LEU A 44 21.81 9.04 -9.59
C LEU A 44 22.15 7.55 -9.47
N GLY A 45 23.35 7.24 -8.96
CA GLY A 45 23.80 5.88 -8.69
C GLY A 45 23.00 5.17 -7.61
N LEU A 46 22.25 5.88 -6.76
CA LEU A 46 21.32 5.29 -5.81
C LEU A 46 19.90 5.23 -6.36
N VAL A 47 19.39 6.36 -6.86
CA VAL A 47 17.99 6.54 -7.28
C VAL A 47 17.65 5.66 -8.48
N THR A 48 18.50 5.64 -9.51
CA THR A 48 18.22 4.92 -10.76
C THR A 48 18.10 3.40 -10.54
N PRO A 49 19.07 2.70 -9.92
CA PRO A 49 18.94 1.27 -9.70
C PRO A 49 17.88 0.91 -8.66
N THR A 50 17.65 1.72 -7.63
CA THR A 50 16.61 1.44 -6.63
C THR A 50 15.20 1.56 -7.20
N LEU A 51 14.94 2.59 -8.01
CA LEU A 51 13.69 2.69 -8.78
C LEU A 51 13.55 1.55 -9.77
N GLY A 52 14.60 1.26 -10.55
CA GLY A 52 14.59 0.16 -11.51
C GLY A 52 14.26 -1.17 -10.84
N ASN A 53 14.87 -1.44 -9.69
CA ASN A 53 14.60 -2.63 -8.89
C ASN A 53 13.13 -2.71 -8.45
N MET A 54 12.56 -1.61 -7.95
CA MET A 54 11.15 -1.56 -7.55
C MET A 54 10.21 -1.76 -8.75
N LEU A 55 10.51 -1.16 -9.90
CA LEU A 55 9.67 -1.25 -11.10
C LEU A 55 9.72 -2.64 -11.75
N LEU A 56 10.87 -3.33 -11.71
CA LEU A 56 11.06 -4.63 -12.35
C LEU A 56 10.62 -5.81 -11.48
N LEU A 57 11.03 -5.83 -10.21
CA LEU A 57 10.71 -6.93 -9.29
C LEU A 57 9.38 -6.72 -8.57
N GLY A 58 8.96 -5.46 -8.40
CA GLY A 58 7.75 -5.13 -7.66
C GLY A 58 7.80 -5.61 -6.20
N GLY A 59 6.66 -5.51 -5.53
CA GLY A 59 6.43 -6.07 -4.20
C GLY A 59 6.50 -5.06 -3.05
N LEU A 60 5.93 -5.49 -1.93
CA LEU A 60 5.89 -4.70 -0.70
C LEU A 60 7.29 -4.44 -0.14
N LEU A 61 8.17 -5.44 -0.19
CA LEU A 61 9.50 -5.34 0.40
C LEU A 61 10.40 -4.33 -0.34
N THR A 62 10.35 -4.34 -1.68
CA THR A 62 11.14 -3.42 -2.51
C THR A 62 10.61 -1.98 -2.40
N SER A 63 9.30 -1.78 -2.33
CA SER A 63 8.68 -0.47 -2.13
C SER A 63 8.96 0.12 -0.74
N CYS A 64 8.93 -0.71 0.32
CA CYS A 64 9.34 -0.29 1.66
C CYS A 64 10.83 0.08 1.70
N ALA A 65 11.69 -0.72 1.04
CA ALA A 65 13.12 -0.42 0.96
C ALA A 65 13.39 0.90 0.21
N THR A 66 12.76 1.14 -0.95
CA THR A 66 12.91 2.42 -1.67
C THR A 66 12.43 3.60 -0.83
N MET A 67 11.30 3.47 -0.12
CA MET A 67 10.84 4.52 0.79
C MET A 67 11.84 4.78 1.93
N ALA A 68 12.35 3.73 2.57
CA ALA A 68 13.31 3.87 3.66
C ALA A 68 14.60 4.58 3.19
N LEU A 69 15.12 4.21 2.02
CA LEU A 69 16.27 4.88 1.41
C LEU A 69 15.98 6.32 1.03
N GLY A 70 14.78 6.59 0.49
CA GLY A 70 14.32 7.93 0.19
C GLY A 70 14.27 8.83 1.43
N VAL A 71 13.73 8.33 2.55
CA VAL A 71 13.70 9.05 3.83
C VAL A 71 15.11 9.33 4.34
N MET A 72 16.02 8.35 4.27
CA MET A 72 17.44 8.56 4.65
C MET A 72 18.09 9.67 3.83
N LEU A 73 17.87 9.71 2.52
CA LEU A 73 18.37 10.78 1.65
C LEU A 73 17.75 12.14 1.97
N ILE A 74 16.45 12.21 2.26
CA ILE A 74 15.78 13.45 2.68
C ILE A 74 16.44 13.99 3.95
N LEU A 75 16.62 13.14 4.98
CA LEU A 75 17.24 13.52 6.24
C LEU A 75 18.69 13.99 6.03
N GLN A 76 19.47 13.27 5.22
CA GLN A 76 20.85 13.65 4.93
C GLN A 76 20.93 14.96 4.13
N GLY A 77 20.09 15.09 3.10
CA GLY A 77 19.98 16.29 2.26
C GLY A 77 19.54 17.52 3.05
N TYR A 78 18.62 17.36 3.99
CA TYR A 78 18.20 18.42 4.91
C TYR A 78 19.34 18.85 5.83
N ARG A 79 20.02 17.89 6.50
CA ARG A 79 21.14 18.17 7.41
C ARG A 79 22.30 18.90 6.73
N LYS A 80 22.60 18.55 5.47
CA LYS A 80 23.70 19.14 4.69
C LYS A 80 23.27 20.28 3.77
N ARG A 81 21.98 20.67 3.78
CA ARG A 81 21.36 21.67 2.87
C ARG A 81 21.63 21.42 1.38
N GLN A 82 21.65 20.15 0.96
CA GLN A 82 21.92 19.74 -0.42
C GLN A 82 20.61 19.45 -1.16
N ARG A 83 20.21 20.35 -2.06
CA ARG A 83 18.94 20.24 -2.82
C ARG A 83 18.85 18.96 -3.66
N CYS A 84 19.93 18.55 -4.31
CA CYS A 84 19.93 17.37 -5.19
C CYS A 84 19.68 16.06 -4.42
N VAL A 85 20.31 15.93 -3.24
CA VAL A 85 20.12 14.76 -2.36
C VAL A 85 18.70 14.73 -1.80
N PHE A 86 18.19 15.89 -1.39
CA PHE A 86 16.82 16.03 -0.91
C PHE A 86 15.79 15.67 -2.00
N LEU A 87 15.94 16.21 -3.21
CA LEU A 87 15.05 15.93 -4.34
C LEU A 87 15.09 14.45 -4.75
N GLY A 88 16.29 13.83 -4.79
CA GLY A 88 16.42 12.40 -5.06
C GLY A 88 15.71 11.54 -4.02
N GLY A 89 15.83 11.90 -2.74
CA GLY A 89 15.09 11.22 -1.67
C GLY A 89 13.58 11.41 -1.75
N ALA A 90 13.12 12.63 -2.02
CA ALA A 90 11.69 12.93 -2.21
C ALA A 90 11.09 12.13 -3.36
N LEU A 91 11.83 11.99 -4.46
CA LEU A 91 11.40 11.20 -5.62
C LEU A 91 11.26 9.72 -5.25
N LEU A 92 12.22 9.13 -4.52
CA LEU A 92 12.11 7.74 -4.06
C LEU A 92 10.91 7.50 -3.14
N VAL A 93 10.66 8.41 -2.20
CA VAL A 93 9.49 8.33 -1.31
C VAL A 93 8.19 8.44 -2.11
N ALA A 94 8.11 9.40 -3.03
CA ALA A 94 6.93 9.58 -3.87
C ALA A 94 6.67 8.36 -4.77
N ALA A 95 7.72 7.77 -5.34
CA ALA A 95 7.61 6.56 -6.16
C ALA A 95 7.15 5.35 -5.33
N GLY A 96 7.71 5.14 -4.14
CA GLY A 96 7.30 4.05 -3.26
C GLY A 96 5.85 4.18 -2.76
N LEU A 97 5.44 5.40 -2.38
CA LEU A 97 4.05 5.70 -2.03
C LEU A 97 3.10 5.51 -3.21
N GLY A 98 3.50 5.99 -4.39
CA GLY A 98 2.72 5.82 -5.62
C GLY A 98 2.52 4.34 -5.96
N TYR A 99 3.57 3.52 -5.81
CA TYR A 99 3.48 2.08 -6.00
C TYR A 99 2.49 1.44 -5.01
N GLN A 100 2.58 1.75 -3.72
CA GLN A 100 1.65 1.22 -2.72
C GLN A 100 0.21 1.67 -2.98
N ALA A 101 0.00 2.94 -3.33
CA ALA A 101 -1.33 3.45 -3.65
C ALA A 101 -1.94 2.70 -4.84
N LEU A 102 -1.18 2.51 -5.92
CA LEU A 102 -1.62 1.73 -7.08
C LEU A 102 -1.95 0.28 -6.71
N GLU A 103 -1.13 -0.34 -5.86
CA GLU A 103 -1.35 -1.72 -5.44
C GLU A 103 -2.62 -1.86 -4.58
N ILE A 104 -2.87 -0.89 -3.69
CA ILE A 104 -4.12 -0.79 -2.92
C ILE A 104 -5.30 -0.65 -3.87
N PHE A 105 -5.25 0.27 -4.85
CA PHE A 105 -6.34 0.44 -5.80
C PHE A 105 -6.59 -0.81 -6.66
N ARG A 106 -5.54 -1.58 -7.00
CA ARG A 106 -5.69 -2.86 -7.70
C ARG A 106 -6.41 -3.91 -6.86
N HIS A 107 -6.16 -3.93 -5.55
CA HIS A 107 -6.80 -4.88 -4.63
C HIS A 107 -8.15 -4.37 -4.10
N PHE A 108 -8.45 -3.09 -4.26
CA PHE A 108 -9.71 -2.48 -3.86
C PHE A 108 -10.81 -2.88 -4.87
N SER A 109 -11.42 -4.06 -4.65
CA SER A 109 -12.53 -4.52 -5.49
C SER A 109 -13.81 -3.73 -5.18
N LEU A 110 -14.05 -2.67 -5.95
CA LEU A 110 -15.32 -1.92 -5.91
C LEU A 110 -16.53 -2.86 -6.08
N GLY A 111 -16.37 -3.96 -6.81
CA GLY A 111 -17.38 -5.00 -6.96
C GLY A 111 -17.77 -5.71 -5.66
N SER A 112 -16.82 -5.97 -4.75
CA SER A 112 -17.14 -6.61 -3.46
C SER A 112 -17.92 -5.65 -2.56
N TRP A 113 -17.57 -4.37 -2.56
CA TRP A 113 -18.32 -3.35 -1.81
C TRP A 113 -19.71 -3.10 -2.39
N ALA A 114 -19.83 -3.08 -3.72
CA ALA A 114 -21.11 -2.93 -4.41
C ALA A 114 -22.04 -4.12 -4.15
N THR A 115 -21.53 -5.36 -4.21
CA THR A 115 -22.32 -6.55 -3.89
C THR A 115 -22.76 -6.57 -2.43
N LEU A 116 -21.88 -6.16 -1.50
CA LEU A 116 -22.24 -6.03 -0.08
C LEU A 116 -23.34 -4.98 0.14
N ALA A 117 -23.25 -3.84 -0.56
CA ALA A 117 -24.26 -2.79 -0.51
C ALA A 117 -25.61 -3.26 -1.07
N ILE A 118 -25.62 -3.92 -2.23
CA ILE A 118 -26.83 -4.50 -2.84
C ILE A 118 -27.44 -5.54 -1.90
N LEU A 119 -26.63 -6.40 -1.29
CA LEU A 119 -27.10 -7.43 -0.36
C LEU A 119 -27.71 -6.79 0.89
N GLY A 120 -27.08 -5.75 1.45
CA GLY A 120 -27.64 -4.98 2.56
C GLY A 120 -28.98 -4.32 2.21
N ILE A 121 -29.09 -3.69 1.04
CA ILE A 121 -30.34 -3.09 0.55
C ILE A 121 -31.41 -4.16 0.39
N ALA A 122 -31.08 -5.29 -0.24
CA ALA A 122 -32.02 -6.41 -0.42
C ALA A 122 -32.51 -6.95 0.93
N LEU A 123 -31.62 -7.09 1.91
CA LEU A 123 -31.98 -7.54 3.26
C LEU A 123 -32.97 -6.58 3.94
N ILE A 124 -32.73 -5.27 3.86
CA ILE A 124 -33.61 -4.24 4.43
C ILE A 124 -34.98 -4.29 3.73
N VAL A 125 -35.01 -4.40 2.40
CA VAL A 125 -36.25 -4.51 1.63
C VAL A 125 -37.01 -5.77 1.99
N CYS A 126 -36.35 -6.92 2.10
CA CYS A 126 -36.97 -8.17 2.53
C CYS A 126 -37.54 -8.06 3.95
N ALA A 127 -36.80 -7.48 4.89
CA ALA A 127 -37.27 -7.25 6.26
C ALA A 127 -38.51 -6.34 6.27
N ALA A 128 -38.49 -5.24 5.53
CA ALA A 128 -39.63 -4.32 5.40
C ALA A 128 -40.84 -4.97 4.71
N MET A 129 -40.63 -5.86 3.73
CA MET A 129 -41.72 -6.63 3.11
C MET A 129 -42.33 -7.64 4.09
N ILE A 130 -41.51 -8.31 4.90
CA ILE A 130 -42.00 -9.21 5.95
C ILE A 130 -42.80 -8.43 6.99
N GLU A 131 -42.32 -7.26 7.42
CA GLU A 131 -42.99 -6.42 8.40
C GLU A 131 -44.32 -5.85 7.86
N SER A 132 -44.33 -5.36 6.61
CA SER A 132 -45.54 -4.83 5.98
C SER A 132 -46.61 -5.89 5.73
N GLN A 133 -46.23 -7.15 5.50
CA GLN A 133 -47.17 -8.28 5.44
C GLN A 133 -47.44 -8.91 6.82
N GLY A 134 -46.63 -8.60 7.84
CA GLY A 134 -46.74 -9.13 9.20
C GLY A 134 -48.10 -8.85 9.84
N GLY A 135 -48.77 -7.75 9.49
CA GLY A 135 -50.14 -7.47 9.90
C GLY A 135 -51.15 -8.53 9.44
N LYS A 136 -50.99 -9.07 8.22
CA LYS A 136 -51.85 -10.16 7.70
C LYS A 136 -51.53 -11.50 8.36
N TYR A 137 -50.26 -11.78 8.65
CA TYR A 137 -49.84 -12.98 9.36
C TYR A 137 -50.33 -12.99 10.81
N ARG A 138 -50.32 -11.83 11.48
CA ARG A 138 -50.78 -11.69 12.87
C ARG A 138 -52.28 -11.96 13.01
N LEU A 139 -53.09 -11.47 12.06
CA LEU A 139 -54.53 -11.76 11.99
C LEU A 139 -54.82 -13.25 11.77
N ASN A 140 -54.07 -13.92 10.89
CA ASN A 140 -54.24 -15.36 10.68
C ASN A 140 -53.83 -16.20 11.89
N ILE A 141 -52.78 -15.79 12.62
CA ILE A 141 -52.34 -16.44 13.86
C ILE A 141 -53.36 -16.25 14.98
N GLU A 142 -53.95 -15.06 15.12
CA GLU A 142 -55.03 -14.84 16.09
C GLU A 142 -56.30 -15.64 15.76
N ASN A 143 -56.67 -15.74 14.48
CA ASN A 143 -57.80 -16.56 14.06
C ASN A 143 -57.55 -18.06 14.32
N TRP A 144 -56.34 -18.55 14.11
CA TRP A 144 -55.95 -19.92 14.47
C TRP A 144 -55.99 -20.16 15.98
N LYS A 145 -55.48 -19.23 16.78
CA LYS A 145 -55.52 -19.30 18.24
C LYS A 145 -56.95 -19.32 18.78
N ASN A 146 -57.85 -18.54 18.17
CA ASN A 146 -59.26 -18.52 18.54
C ASN A 146 -59.98 -19.80 18.12
N ASN A 147 -59.67 -20.36 16.95
CA ASN A 147 -60.21 -21.66 16.54
C ASN A 147 -59.75 -22.78 17.48
N ILE A 148 -58.49 -22.83 17.90
CA ILE A 148 -58.03 -23.87 18.84
C ILE A 148 -58.73 -23.74 20.20
N LYS A 149 -58.92 -22.52 20.72
CA LYS A 149 -59.70 -22.28 21.95
C LYS A 149 -61.17 -22.64 21.84
N ALA A 150 -61.75 -22.60 20.64
CA ALA A 150 -63.14 -22.99 20.41
C ALA A 150 -63.34 -24.51 20.45
N TRP A 151 -62.27 -25.30 20.39
CA TRP A 151 -62.30 -26.77 20.53
C TRP A 151 -62.13 -27.25 21.99
N ASP A 152 -61.87 -26.34 22.93
CA ASP A 152 -61.76 -26.63 24.37
C ASP A 152 -63.10 -26.48 25.14
N TYR A 153 -64.23 -26.35 24.43
CA TYR A 153 -65.60 -26.39 24.98
C TYR A 153 -66.34 -27.65 24.55
#